data_AF-A0A4Y2URZ2-F1
#
_entry.id   AF-A0A4Y2URZ2-F1
#
_cell.length_a   1.000
_cell.length_b   1.000
_cell.length_c   1.000
_cell.angle_alpha   90.00
_cell.angle_beta   90.00
_cell.angle_gamma   90.00
#
_symmetry.space_group_name_H-M   'P 1'
#
loop_
_entity.id
_entity.type
_entity.pdbx_description
1 polymer ?
#
loop_
_entity_poly.entity_id
_entity_poly.type
_entity_poly.pdbx_seq_one_letter_code
_entity_poly.pdbx_strand_id
1 'polypeptide(L)' 'VGANEVMGVFAIGSSCIGLGRDHWIEMLDNPRKPVAQWYTLQESLSGLTVDNSTMAKSSPIKCISMR' A
#
# COMPACT_ATOMS: atom_id res chain seq x y z
N VAL A 1 -27.03 -13.05 9.42
CA VAL A 1 -25.66 -12.47 9.38
C VAL A 1 -25.63 -11.46 8.23
N GLY A 2 -25.27 -10.21 8.49
CA GLY A 2 -25.26 -9.11 7.50
C GLY A 2 -23.96 -9.05 6.69
N ALA A 3 -23.95 -8.23 5.63
CA ALA A 3 -22.75 -7.97 4.84
C ALA A 3 -21.79 -7.04 5.60
N ASN A 4 -20.47 -7.26 5.44
CA ASN A 4 -19.45 -6.36 6.00
C ASN A 4 -19.19 -5.21 5.01
N GLU A 5 -19.55 -4.00 5.40
CA GLU A 5 -19.29 -2.79 4.61
C GLU A 5 -17.86 -2.27 4.83
N VAL A 6 -17.29 -1.68 3.78
CA VAL A 6 -15.93 -1.11 3.83
C VAL A 6 -15.98 0.25 4.51
N MET A 7 -15.15 0.45 5.54
CA MET A 7 -15.01 1.76 6.22
C MET A 7 -14.05 2.71 5.47
N GLY A 8 -13.08 2.16 4.73
CA GLY A 8 -12.13 2.92 3.93
C GLY A 8 -10.88 2.12 3.57
N VAL A 9 -9.98 2.74 2.81
CA VAL A 9 -8.76 2.14 2.25
C VAL A 9 -7.58 3.12 2.27
N PHE A 10 -6.37 2.58 2.44
CA PHE A 10 -5.11 3.25 2.16
C PHE A 10 -4.16 2.26 1.47
N ALA A 11 -3.32 2.74 0.55
CA ALA A 11 -2.45 1.90 -0.27
C ALA A 11 -0.99 2.31 -0.12
N ILE A 12 -0.11 1.30 -0.07
CA ILE A 12 1.33 1.44 0.10
C ILE A 12 1.99 0.52 -0.92
N GLY A 13 3.05 1.00 -1.57
CA GLY A 13 3.83 0.20 -2.51
C GLY A 13 4.53 1.04 -3.57
N SER A 14 5.28 0.36 -4.44
CA SER A 14 6.05 0.99 -5.52
C SER A 14 5.19 1.79 -6.50
N SER A 15 3.93 1.40 -6.65
CA SER A 15 2.95 1.98 -7.57
C SER A 15 2.17 3.16 -6.98
N CYS A 16 2.34 3.43 -5.69
CA CYS A 16 1.70 4.57 -5.06
C CYS A 16 2.49 5.85 -5.37
N ILE A 17 1.86 7.00 -5.17
CA ILE A 17 2.47 8.32 -5.27
C ILE A 17 2.23 9.04 -3.93
N GLY A 18 3.20 9.86 -3.51
CA GLY A 18 3.17 10.53 -2.22
C GLY A 18 3.30 9.57 -1.04
N LEU A 19 2.51 9.78 0.01
CA LEU A 19 2.68 9.10 1.31
C LEU A 19 2.76 7.57 1.24
N GLY A 20 1.97 6.93 0.37
CA GLY A 20 2.00 5.47 0.21
C GLY A 20 3.31 4.96 -0.40
N ARG A 21 3.97 5.76 -1.23
CA ARG A 21 5.30 5.48 -1.77
C ARG A 21 6.39 5.81 -0.77
N ASP A 22 6.25 6.93 -0.07
CA ASP A 22 7.24 7.40 0.89
C ASP A 22 7.38 6.40 2.05
N HIS A 23 6.26 5.90 2.58
CA HIS A 23 6.28 4.83 3.57
C HIS A 23 6.97 3.56 3.05
N TRP A 24 6.64 3.18 1.81
CA TRP A 24 7.22 2.01 1.17
C TRP A 24 8.74 2.14 1.04
N ILE A 25 9.24 3.31 0.64
CA ILE A 25 10.68 3.59 0.57
C ILE A 25 11.30 3.55 1.96
N GLU A 26 10.67 4.16 2.97
CA GLU A 26 11.17 4.15 4.35
C GLU A 26 11.32 2.72 4.90
N MET A 27 10.36 1.83 4.60
CA MET A 27 10.45 0.41 4.94
C MET A 27 11.65 -0.28 4.27
N LEU A 28 11.94 0.04 3.00
CA LEU A 28 13.04 -0.56 2.24
C LEU A 28 14.41 -0.04 2.69
N ASP A 29 14.50 1.24 3.04
CA ASP A 29 15.74 1.87 3.52
C ASP A 29 16.12 1.40 4.94
N ASN A 30 15.16 0.85 5.69
CA ASN A 30 15.34 0.42 7.09
C ASN A 30 15.12 -1.09 7.28
N PRO A 31 15.96 -1.96 6.69
CA PRO A 31 15.77 -3.40 6.77
C PRO A 31 15.80 -3.91 8.22
N ARG A 32 14.80 -4.72 8.57
CA ARG A 32 14.58 -5.31 9.92
C ARG A 32 14.27 -4.29 11.03
N LYS A 33 14.01 -3.03 10.70
CA LYS A 33 13.49 -2.04 11.64
C LYS A 33 12.01 -1.79 11.31
N PRO A 34 11.09 -1.90 12.29
CA PRO A 34 9.69 -1.59 12.03
C PRO A 34 9.51 -0.10 11.76
N VAL A 35 8.64 0.22 10.81
CA VAL A 35 8.20 1.59 10.49
C VAL A 35 6.71 1.68 10.86
N ALA A 36 6.34 2.65 11.69
CA ALA A 36 4.96 2.85 12.13
C ALA A 36 4.52 4.29 11.86
N GLN A 37 3.46 4.45 11.07
CA GLN A 37 2.92 5.74 10.66
C GLN A 37 1.39 5.67 10.57
N TRP A 38 0.73 6.81 10.80
CA TRP A 38 -0.73 6.93 10.73
C TRP A 38 -1.15 7.50 9.37
N TYR A 39 -2.22 6.95 8.80
CA TYR A 39 -2.81 7.42 7.55
C TYR A 39 -4.31 7.58 7.65
N THR A 40 -4.82 8.63 7.02
CA THR A 40 -6.26 8.84 6.84
C THR A 40 -6.77 7.87 5.77
N LEU A 41 -7.76 7.05 6.13
CA LEU A 41 -8.43 6.18 5.17
C LEU A 41 -9.26 7.01 4.18
N GLN A 42 -9.23 6.60 2.92
CA GLN A 42 -10.07 7.15 1.86
C GLN A 42 -11.28 6.26 1.63
N GLU A 43 -12.36 6.82 1.10
CA GLU A 43 -13.57 6.06 0.76
C GLU A 43 -13.30 5.02 -0.34
N SER A 44 -12.36 5.30 -1.25
CA SER A 44 -12.02 4.43 -2.38
C SER A 44 -10.58 4.60 -2.83
N LEU A 45 -10.07 3.60 -3.55
CA LEU A 45 -8.70 3.60 -4.09
C LEU A 45 -8.48 4.73 -5.11
N SER A 46 -9.53 5.20 -5.77
CA SER A 46 -9.45 6.35 -6.70
C SER A 46 -9.07 7.66 -6.01
N GLY A 47 -9.30 7.78 -4.71
CA GLY A 47 -8.83 8.92 -3.92
C GLY A 47 -7.32 8.89 -3.64
N LEU A 48 -6.66 7.77 -3.91
CA LEU A 48 -5.22 7.60 -3.76
C LEU A 48 -4.58 7.70 -5.13
N THR A 49 -3.49 8.45 -5.22
CA THR A 49 -2.72 8.58 -6.45
C THR A 49 -1.90 7.31 -6.68
N VAL A 50 -2.52 6.33 -7.32
CA VAL A 50 -1.88 5.07 -7.75
C VAL A 50 -1.61 5.16 -9.24
N ASP A 51 -0.41 4.77 -9.68
CA ASP A 51 -0.10 4.69 -11.10
C ASP A 51 -0.82 3.47 -11.72
N ASN A 52 -1.88 3.71 -12.49
CA ASN A 52 -2.65 2.64 -13.12
C ASN A 52 -1.85 1.84 -14.17
N SER A 53 -0.68 2.32 -14.58
CA SER A 53 0.25 1.64 -15.50
C SER A 53 0.84 0.35 -14.94
N THR A 54 0.95 0.22 -13.62
CA THR A 54 1.59 -0.94 -12.97
C THR A 54 0.60 -1.90 -12.32
N MET A 55 -0.62 -1.48 -11.99
CA MET A 55 -1.66 -2.38 -11.42
C MET A 55 -1.97 -3.58 -12.33
N ALA A 56 -1.88 -3.41 -13.66
CA ALA A 56 -2.10 -4.50 -14.61
C ALA A 56 -0.97 -5.57 -14.64
N LYS A 57 0.17 -5.33 -13.98
CA LYS A 57 1.34 -6.24 -13.97
C LYS A 57 1.68 -6.80 -12.59
N SER A 58 1.02 -6.33 -11.52
CA SER A 58 1.30 -6.79 -10.17
C SER A 58 0.69 -8.18 -9.95
N SER A 59 1.50 -9.21 -10.13
CA SER A 59 1.16 -10.59 -9.74
C SER A 59 0.85 -10.63 -8.23
N PRO A 60 -0.05 -11.52 -7.76
CA PRO A 60 -0.34 -11.62 -6.32
C PRO A 60 0.96 -11.85 -5.56
N ILE A 61 1.15 -11.03 -4.52
CA ILE A 61 2.34 -10.93 -3.69
C ILE A 61 2.92 -12.33 -3.44
N LYS A 62 3.96 -12.69 -4.19
CA LYS A 62 4.82 -13.81 -3.80
C LYS A 62 5.60 -13.27 -2.62
N CYS A 63 5.26 -13.77 -1.44
CA CYS A 63 5.99 -13.56 -0.20
C CYS A 63 7.47 -13.29 -0.47
N ILE A 64 7.98 -12.17 0.07
CA ILE A 64 9.41 -11.84 0.05
C ILE A 64 10.11 -12.98 0.81
N SER A 65 10.57 -13.97 0.07
CA SER A 65 11.43 -15.02 0.59
C SER A 65 12.79 -14.39 0.80
N MET A 66 13.08 -13.95 2.02
CA MET A 66 14.46 -13.71 2.44
C MET A 66 15.17 -15.07 2.51
N ARG A 67 15.90 -15.42 1.45
CA ARG A 67 17.01 -16.38 1.51
C ARG A 67 18.30 -15.66 1.17
#